data_AF-A0A7S3GQS4-F1
#
_entry.id   AF-A0A7S3GQS4-F1
#
_cell.length_a   1.000
_cell.length_b   1.000
_cell.length_c   1.000
_cell.angle_alpha   90.00
_cell.angle_beta   90.00
_cell.angle_gamma   90.00
#
_symmetry.space_group_name_H-M   'P 1'
#
loop_
_entity.id
_entity.type
_entity.pdbx_description
1 polymer ?
#
loop_
_entity_poly.entity_id
_entity_poly.type
_entity_poly.pdbx_seq_one_letter_code
_entity_poly.pdbx_strand_id
1 'polypeptide(L)'
;NKLKVYKGIYFMGARNWKEAATLFLNVMPTFTALELVEFKDFVFYTVILTMVSLDRPTLREQLVFSPEVLGSIKETPHLEDFLNSYFYCQYKTFNENFVRIIDLVRADRFLYRHARYFMRTMRLNAYKQFLASYRSVKLEAMASEFGVSKAFIDAELSSFISSGKLTCKIDKVGEIIESNEADQRSQVYVNIIKQGDLLLNRMQKLSGAIDM
;
A
#
# COMPACT_ATOMS: atom_id res chain seq x y z
N ASN A 1 -6.50 -25.26 2.88
CA ASN A 1 -5.52 -24.26 2.38
C ASN A 1 -5.77 -23.84 0.94
N LYS A 2 -5.98 -24.75 -0.01
CA LYS A 2 -6.38 -24.40 -1.40
C LYS A 2 -7.52 -23.36 -1.48
N LEU A 3 -8.65 -23.58 -0.79
CA LEU A 3 -9.77 -22.62 -0.77
C LEU A 3 -9.38 -21.19 -0.35
N LYS A 4 -8.45 -21.04 0.59
CA LYS A 4 -7.97 -19.73 1.04
C LYS A 4 -7.19 -19.01 -0.07
N VAL A 5 -6.42 -19.75 -0.88
CA VAL A 5 -5.72 -19.21 -2.06
C VAL A 5 -6.72 -18.71 -3.09
N TYR A 6 -7.73 -19.52 -3.44
CA TYR A 6 -8.80 -19.11 -4.36
C TYR A 6 -9.52 -17.83 -3.89
N LYS A 7 -9.88 -17.77 -2.61
CA LYS A 7 -10.49 -16.57 -2.02
C LYS A 7 -9.54 -15.37 -2.03
N GLY A 8 -8.24 -15.57 -1.75
CA GLY A 8 -7.25 -14.50 -1.77
C GLY A 8 -7.07 -13.89 -3.16
N ILE A 9 -7.02 -14.70 -4.23
CA ILE A 9 -6.97 -14.22 -5.62
C ILE A 9 -8.24 -13.45 -5.98
N TYR A 10 -9.41 -13.94 -5.55
CA TYR A 10 -10.67 -13.21 -5.72
C TYR A 10 -10.64 -11.84 -5.03
N PHE A 11 -10.18 -11.76 -3.79
CA PHE A 11 -10.05 -10.50 -3.06
C PHE A 11 -9.00 -9.56 -3.65
N MET A 12 -7.92 -10.10 -4.21
CA MET A 12 -6.94 -9.33 -4.98
C MET A 12 -7.60 -8.62 -6.17
N GLY A 13 -8.45 -9.32 -6.93
CA GLY A 13 -9.23 -8.75 -8.03
C GLY A 13 -10.33 -7.78 -7.58
N ALA A 14 -10.94 -8.01 -6.42
CA ALA A 14 -11.97 -7.15 -5.84
C ALA A 14 -11.41 -5.89 -5.14
N ARG A 15 -10.09 -5.68 -5.13
CA ARG A 15 -9.37 -4.60 -4.41
C ARG A 15 -9.42 -4.67 -2.87
N ASN A 16 -9.79 -5.81 -2.30
CA ASN A 16 -9.73 -6.00 -0.84
C ASN A 16 -8.36 -6.59 -0.42
N TRP A 17 -7.32 -5.76 -0.51
CA TRP A 17 -5.94 -6.22 -0.36
C TRP A 17 -5.54 -6.53 1.09
N LYS A 18 -6.22 -5.92 2.07
CA LYS A 18 -6.00 -6.22 3.50
C LYS A 18 -6.35 -7.66 3.84
N GLU A 19 -7.55 -8.09 3.47
CA GLU A 19 -7.99 -9.48 3.68
C GLU A 19 -7.23 -10.47 2.80
N ALA A 20 -6.87 -10.08 1.57
CA ALA A 20 -6.05 -10.93 0.71
C ALA A 20 -4.66 -11.18 1.32
N ALA A 21 -4.00 -10.13 1.86
CA ALA A 21 -2.69 -10.24 2.48
C ALA A 21 -2.72 -11.19 3.70
N THR A 22 -3.70 -11.04 4.59
CA THR A 22 -3.80 -11.92 5.77
C THR A 22 -4.09 -13.38 5.38
N LEU A 23 -4.91 -13.61 4.35
CA LEU A 23 -5.16 -14.97 3.86
C LEU A 23 -3.92 -15.59 3.21
N PHE A 24 -3.13 -14.83 2.46
CA PHE A 24 -1.91 -15.32 1.82
C PHE A 24 -0.79 -15.60 2.82
N LEU A 25 -0.56 -14.71 3.79
CA LEU A 25 0.43 -14.92 4.85
C LEU A 25 0.15 -16.20 5.67
N ASN A 26 -1.13 -16.49 5.95
CA ASN A 26 -1.54 -17.69 6.67
C ASN A 26 -1.36 -18.99 5.86
N VAL A 27 -1.32 -18.91 4.52
CA VAL A 27 -1.26 -20.08 3.64
C VAL A 27 0.15 -20.36 3.13
N MET A 28 1.02 -19.35 3.14
CA MET A 28 2.42 -19.45 2.73
C MET A 28 3.15 -20.73 3.20
N PRO A 29 3.08 -21.14 4.48
CA PRO A 29 3.81 -22.33 4.97
C PRO A 29 3.28 -23.67 4.48
N THR A 30 2.08 -23.68 3.91
CA THR A 30 1.41 -24.93 3.49
C THR A 30 0.86 -24.79 2.08
N PHE A 31 1.55 -24.02 1.25
CA PHE A 31 1.15 -23.78 -0.12
C PHE A 31 1.17 -25.08 -0.93
N THR A 32 0.03 -25.40 -1.54
CA THR A 32 -0.22 -26.67 -2.26
C THR A 32 -1.02 -26.45 -3.54
N ALA A 33 -1.23 -25.19 -3.96
CA ALA A 33 -2.13 -24.81 -5.05
C ALA A 33 -1.39 -24.56 -6.37
N LEU A 34 -0.62 -25.55 -6.83
CA LEU A 34 0.16 -25.49 -8.08
C LEU A 34 -0.70 -25.40 -9.35
N GLU A 35 -1.99 -25.72 -9.25
CA GLU A 35 -2.97 -25.62 -10.34
C GLU A 35 -3.25 -24.16 -10.76
N LEU A 36 -3.03 -23.21 -9.85
CA LEU A 36 -3.39 -21.81 -10.04
C LEU A 36 -2.18 -20.94 -10.40
N VAL A 37 -1.15 -21.03 -9.57
CA VAL A 37 0.00 -20.13 -9.56
C VAL A 37 1.21 -20.91 -9.10
N GLU A 38 2.38 -20.65 -9.70
CA GLU A 38 3.65 -21.20 -9.24
C GLU A 38 4.03 -20.61 -7.88
N PHE A 39 4.79 -21.34 -7.06
CA PHE A 39 5.14 -20.86 -5.71
C PHE A 39 5.87 -19.50 -5.74
N LYS A 40 6.72 -19.28 -6.74
CA LYS A 40 7.43 -18.02 -6.97
C LYS A 40 6.47 -16.83 -7.14
N ASP A 41 5.48 -16.96 -8.03
CA ASP A 41 4.49 -15.92 -8.29
C ASP A 41 3.56 -15.71 -7.08
N PHE A 42 3.26 -16.78 -6.34
CA PHE A 42 2.50 -16.69 -5.10
C PHE A 42 3.24 -15.85 -4.03
N VAL A 43 4.55 -16.04 -3.89
CA VAL A 43 5.38 -15.25 -2.98
C VAL A 43 5.40 -13.79 -3.43
N PHE A 44 5.55 -13.53 -4.74
CA PHE A 44 5.48 -12.19 -5.30
C PHE A 44 4.17 -11.47 -4.96
N TYR A 45 3.01 -12.14 -5.13
CA TYR A 45 1.72 -11.58 -4.74
C TYR A 45 1.62 -11.29 -3.25
N THR A 46 2.13 -12.21 -2.43
CA THR A 46 2.10 -12.07 -0.99
C THR A 46 2.91 -10.86 -0.55
N VAL A 47 4.12 -10.68 -1.07
CA VAL A 47 4.97 -9.51 -0.77
C VAL A 47 4.26 -8.21 -1.18
N ILE A 48 3.75 -8.13 -2.41
CA ILE A 48 3.08 -6.93 -2.93
C ILE A 48 1.87 -6.54 -2.10
N LEU A 49 0.96 -7.49 -1.85
CA LEU A 49 -0.28 -7.20 -1.13
C LEU A 49 0.01 -6.79 0.31
N THR A 50 1.01 -7.40 0.92
CA THR A 50 1.38 -7.11 2.29
C THR A 50 2.06 -5.75 2.42
N MET A 51 2.97 -5.39 1.52
CA MET A 51 3.61 -4.06 1.52
C MET A 51 2.61 -2.92 1.36
N VAL A 52 1.52 -3.14 0.64
CA VAL A 52 0.49 -2.11 0.47
C VAL A 52 -0.43 -2.01 1.69
N SER A 53 -0.76 -3.16 2.30
CA SER A 53 -1.93 -3.29 3.16
C SER A 53 -1.63 -3.37 4.66
N LEU A 54 -0.46 -3.89 5.03
CA LEU A 54 -0.09 -4.13 6.42
C LEU A 54 0.91 -3.08 6.94
N ASP A 55 0.88 -2.91 8.26
CA ASP A 55 1.74 -1.97 8.96
C ASP A 55 3.19 -2.49 9.07
N ARG A 56 4.13 -1.57 9.32
CA ARG A 56 5.57 -1.87 9.44
C ARG A 56 5.94 -2.97 10.47
N PRO A 57 5.34 -3.06 11.67
CA PRO A 57 5.71 -4.13 12.61
C PRO A 57 5.28 -5.51 12.12
N THR A 58 4.10 -5.64 11.51
CA THR A 58 3.63 -6.92 10.98
C THR A 58 4.40 -7.33 9.73
N LEU A 59 4.83 -6.38 8.89
CA LEU A 59 5.78 -6.61 7.80
C LEU A 59 7.10 -7.20 8.29
N ARG A 60 7.64 -6.70 9.41
CA ARG A 60 8.91 -7.18 9.97
C ARG A 60 8.79 -8.64 10.39
N GLU A 61 7.77 -8.98 11.16
CA GLU A 61 7.61 -10.32 11.73
C GLU A 61 7.22 -11.35 10.69
N GLN A 62 6.28 -11.02 9.79
CA GLN A 62 5.66 -12.01 8.91
C GLN A 62 6.33 -12.14 7.54
N LEU A 63 7.15 -11.17 7.13
CA LEU A 63 7.80 -11.19 5.81
C LEU A 63 9.32 -11.21 5.88
N VAL A 64 9.95 -10.29 6.63
CA VAL A 64 11.42 -10.18 6.66
C VAL A 64 12.06 -11.39 7.35
N PHE A 65 11.43 -11.91 8.39
CA PHE A 65 11.93 -13.07 9.13
C PHE A 65 11.36 -14.41 8.67
N SER A 66 10.44 -14.42 7.70
CA SER A 66 9.84 -15.68 7.24
C SER A 66 10.79 -16.42 6.30
N PRO A 67 11.25 -17.64 6.65
CA PRO A 67 12.27 -18.36 5.90
C PRO A 67 11.80 -18.78 4.50
N GLU A 68 10.50 -19.02 4.33
CA GLU A 68 9.89 -19.39 3.05
C GLU A 68 9.99 -18.27 2.02
N VAL A 69 9.84 -17.04 2.50
CA VAL A 69 9.91 -15.83 1.68
C VAL A 69 11.36 -15.57 1.32
N LEU A 70 12.29 -15.68 2.26
CA LEU A 70 13.73 -15.51 2.00
C LEU A 70 14.30 -16.54 1.03
N GLY A 71 13.79 -17.77 1.04
CA GLY A 71 14.23 -18.83 0.12
C GLY A 71 13.80 -18.58 -1.32
N SER A 72 12.57 -18.10 -1.53
CA SER A 72 11.94 -17.94 -2.84
C SER A 72 12.07 -16.53 -3.44
N ILE A 73 12.31 -15.52 -2.61
CA ILE A 73 12.52 -14.13 -3.05
C ILE A 73 13.68 -14.03 -4.04
N LYS A 74 14.75 -14.82 -3.85
CA LYS A 74 15.94 -14.79 -4.71
C LYS A 74 15.65 -15.20 -6.15
N GLU A 75 14.58 -15.94 -6.39
CA GLU A 75 14.18 -16.35 -7.73
C GLU A 75 13.53 -15.21 -8.52
N THR A 76 13.02 -14.18 -7.84
CA THR A 76 12.39 -13.01 -8.47
C THR A 76 13.36 -11.82 -8.41
N PRO A 77 13.80 -11.29 -9.56
CA PRO A 77 14.78 -10.21 -9.57
C PRO A 77 14.21 -8.95 -8.90
N HIS A 78 15.05 -8.25 -8.14
CA HIS A 78 14.76 -6.95 -7.48
C HIS A 78 13.73 -6.95 -6.35
N LEU A 79 13.06 -8.08 -6.06
CA LEU A 79 12.05 -8.13 -5.00
C LEU A 79 12.66 -8.01 -3.60
N GLU A 80 13.82 -8.64 -3.38
CA GLU A 80 14.56 -8.58 -2.10
C GLU A 80 14.99 -7.14 -1.80
N ASP A 81 15.67 -6.51 -2.75
CA ASP A 81 16.17 -5.15 -2.62
C ASP A 81 15.01 -4.16 -2.44
N PHE A 82 13.88 -4.39 -3.10
CA PHE A 82 12.68 -3.57 -2.95
C PHE A 82 12.10 -3.65 -1.53
N LEU A 83 11.98 -4.85 -0.97
CA LEU A 83 11.48 -5.06 0.39
C LEU A 83 12.43 -4.46 1.43
N ASN A 84 13.73 -4.75 1.30
CA ASN A 84 14.75 -4.30 2.23
C ASN A 84 14.93 -2.78 2.18
N SER A 85 14.97 -2.16 1.00
CA SER A 85 15.09 -0.70 0.86
C SER A 85 13.91 0.04 1.51
N TYR A 86 12.69 -0.46 1.35
CA TYR A 86 11.52 0.08 2.05
C TYR A 86 11.64 -0.05 3.57
N PHE A 87 12.09 -1.22 4.05
CA PHE A 87 12.23 -1.49 5.48
C PHE A 87 13.32 -0.65 6.14
N TYR A 88 14.48 -0.49 5.50
CA TYR A 88 15.62 0.30 6.00
C TYR A 88 15.51 1.81 5.69
N CYS A 89 14.36 2.26 5.17
CA CYS A 89 14.12 3.66 4.80
C CYS A 89 15.09 4.23 3.75
N GLN A 90 15.59 3.41 2.83
CA GLN A 90 16.44 3.87 1.72
C GLN A 90 15.57 4.22 0.51
N TYR A 91 15.05 5.45 0.47
CA TYR A 91 14.01 5.83 -0.50
C TYR A 91 14.51 5.92 -1.95
N LYS A 92 15.78 6.28 -2.16
CA LYS A 92 16.38 6.35 -3.49
C LYS A 92 16.45 4.96 -4.16
N THR A 93 17.05 3.98 -3.48
CA THR A 93 17.14 2.60 -3.97
C THR A 93 15.77 1.96 -4.08
N PHE A 94 14.85 2.28 -3.15
CA PHE A 94 13.45 1.89 -3.24
C PHE A 94 12.81 2.36 -4.55
N ASN A 95 12.96 3.64 -4.91
CA ASN A 95 12.36 4.20 -6.13
C ASN A 95 12.94 3.56 -7.41
N GLU A 96 14.24 3.29 -7.44
CA GLU A 96 14.91 2.61 -8.56
C GLU A 96 14.35 1.20 -8.77
N ASN A 97 14.24 0.41 -7.69
CA ASN A 97 13.66 -0.94 -7.73
C ASN A 97 12.16 -0.92 -7.99
N PHE A 98 11.46 0.11 -7.49
CA PHE A 98 10.01 0.26 -7.65
C PHE A 98 9.59 0.34 -9.13
N VAL A 99 10.36 1.05 -9.96
CA VAL A 99 10.09 1.13 -11.41
C VAL A 99 10.12 -0.27 -12.03
N ARG A 100 11.09 -1.10 -11.67
CA ARG A 100 11.21 -2.48 -12.18
C ARG A 100 10.07 -3.37 -11.73
N ILE A 101 9.66 -3.25 -10.46
CA ILE A 101 8.49 -3.99 -9.92
C ILE A 101 7.19 -3.55 -10.63
N ILE A 102 7.03 -2.26 -10.95
CA ILE A 102 5.85 -1.77 -11.68
C ILE A 102 5.73 -2.44 -13.05
N ASP A 103 6.83 -2.64 -13.75
CA ASP A 103 6.82 -3.28 -15.06
C ASP A 103 6.39 -4.75 -14.96
N LEU A 104 6.86 -5.47 -13.92
CA LEU A 104 6.38 -6.82 -13.60
C LEU A 104 4.87 -6.84 -13.28
N VAL A 105 4.40 -5.91 -12.44
CA VAL A 105 2.98 -5.76 -12.07
C VAL A 105 2.09 -5.45 -13.27
N ARG A 106 2.62 -4.74 -14.28
CA ARG A 106 1.91 -4.46 -15.54
C ARG A 106 1.92 -5.65 -16.50
N ALA A 107 2.97 -6.46 -16.49
CA ALA A 107 3.02 -7.68 -17.30
C ALA A 107 2.06 -8.76 -16.78
N ASP A 108 1.73 -8.71 -15.49
CA ASP A 108 0.93 -9.72 -14.82
C ASP A 108 -0.58 -9.63 -15.12
N ARG A 109 -1.19 -10.78 -15.43
CA ARG A 109 -2.61 -10.94 -15.71
C ARG A 109 -3.52 -10.45 -14.59
N PHE A 110 -3.19 -10.74 -13.33
CA PHE A 110 -4.10 -10.43 -12.22
C PHE A 110 -3.95 -9.00 -11.71
N LEU A 111 -2.72 -8.48 -11.70
CA LEU A 111 -2.43 -7.16 -11.14
C LEU A 111 -2.50 -6.01 -12.16
N TYR A 112 -2.45 -6.28 -13.47
CA TYR A 112 -2.45 -5.25 -14.52
C TYR A 112 -3.55 -4.19 -14.33
N ARG A 113 -4.80 -4.61 -14.07
CA ARG A 113 -5.95 -3.70 -13.86
C ARG A 113 -5.82 -2.82 -12.62
N HIS A 114 -4.98 -3.24 -11.68
CA HIS A 114 -4.76 -2.58 -10.39
C HIS A 114 -3.40 -1.89 -10.28
N ALA A 115 -2.56 -1.95 -11.32
CA ALA A 115 -1.21 -1.38 -11.31
C ALA A 115 -1.19 0.11 -10.92
N ARG A 116 -2.15 0.91 -11.40
CA ARG A 116 -2.28 2.33 -11.00
C ARG A 116 -2.57 2.51 -9.52
N TYR A 117 -3.42 1.65 -8.97
CA TYR A 117 -3.76 1.68 -7.55
C TYR A 117 -2.57 1.24 -6.69
N PHE A 118 -1.85 0.18 -7.10
CA PHE A 118 -0.59 -0.24 -6.49
C PHE A 118 0.41 0.92 -6.43
N MET A 119 0.71 1.51 -7.59
CA MET A 119 1.68 2.61 -7.72
C MET A 119 1.37 3.76 -6.76
N ARG A 120 0.11 4.24 -6.79
CA ARG A 120 -0.32 5.39 -6.00
C ARG A 120 -0.32 5.08 -4.50
N THR A 121 -0.63 3.85 -4.10
CA THR A 121 -0.70 3.48 -2.68
C THR A 121 0.68 3.24 -2.09
N MET A 122 1.59 2.59 -2.83
CA MET A 122 2.98 2.42 -2.39
C MET A 122 3.70 3.76 -2.21
N ARG A 123 3.54 4.71 -3.14
CA ARG A 123 4.11 6.06 -2.98
C ARG A 123 3.56 6.78 -1.75
N LEU A 124 2.24 6.70 -1.54
CA LEU A 124 1.61 7.27 -0.36
C LEU A 124 2.19 6.67 0.94
N ASN A 125 2.38 5.35 0.99
CA ASN A 125 2.93 4.68 2.16
C ASN A 125 4.37 5.13 2.43
N ALA A 126 5.21 5.21 1.39
CA ALA A 126 6.58 5.71 1.52
C ALA A 126 6.64 7.17 2.03
N TYR A 127 5.78 8.05 1.50
CA TYR A 127 5.69 9.44 1.97
C TYR A 127 5.17 9.56 3.39
N LYS A 128 4.16 8.76 3.78
CA LYS A 128 3.69 8.69 5.17
C LYS A 128 4.80 8.23 6.11
N GLN A 129 5.56 7.21 5.71
CA GLN A 129 6.66 6.68 6.52
C GLN A 129 7.75 7.73 6.72
N PHE A 130 8.13 8.46 5.67
CA PHE A 130 9.11 9.54 5.78
C PHE A 130 8.60 10.70 6.64
N LEU A 131 7.37 11.18 6.40
CA LEU A 131 6.83 12.33 7.12
C LEU A 131 6.47 12.00 8.58
N ALA A 132 6.25 10.73 8.93
CA ALA A 132 5.96 10.34 10.31
C ALA A 132 7.13 10.59 11.27
N SER A 133 8.38 10.61 10.79
CA SER A 133 9.55 10.88 11.64
C SER A 133 9.85 12.36 11.83
N TYR A 134 9.17 13.26 11.13
CA TYR A 134 9.50 14.69 11.12
C TYR A 134 8.25 15.55 11.29
N ARG A 135 8.34 16.54 12.19
CA ARG A 135 7.28 17.55 12.34
C ARG A 135 7.27 18.56 11.20
N SER A 136 8.45 18.95 10.74
CA SER A 136 8.64 19.86 9.61
C SER A 136 9.87 19.45 8.80
N VAL A 137 9.76 19.52 7.47
CA VAL A 137 10.84 19.13 6.55
C VAL A 137 10.91 20.11 5.39
N LYS A 138 12.12 20.49 4.97
CA LYS A 138 12.32 21.25 3.74
C LYS A 138 12.03 20.38 2.51
N LEU A 139 11.31 20.94 1.54
CA LEU A 139 10.92 20.25 0.32
C LEU A 139 12.14 19.79 -0.50
N GLU A 140 13.25 20.56 -0.47
CA GLU A 140 14.51 20.17 -1.10
C GLU A 140 15.12 18.89 -0.49
N ALA A 141 15.12 18.79 0.85
CA ALA A 141 15.71 17.66 1.56
C ALA A 141 14.91 16.38 1.29
N MET A 142 13.57 16.49 1.28
CA MET A 142 12.73 15.37 0.88
C MET A 142 12.98 14.97 -0.58
N ALA A 143 13.15 15.93 -1.49
CA ALA A 143 13.46 15.66 -2.90
C ALA A 143 14.79 14.91 -3.06
N SER A 144 15.84 15.31 -2.34
CA SER A 144 17.14 14.62 -2.39
C SER A 144 17.10 13.20 -1.83
N GLU A 145 16.38 12.96 -0.73
CA GLU A 145 16.25 11.63 -0.12
C GLU A 145 15.53 10.63 -1.04
N PHE A 146 14.47 11.08 -1.70
CA PHE A 146 13.72 10.25 -2.65
C PHE A 146 14.38 10.19 -4.04
N GLY A 147 15.40 11.02 -4.32
CA GLY A 147 16.09 11.07 -5.60
C GLY A 147 15.24 11.62 -6.74
N VAL A 148 14.31 12.54 -6.45
CA VAL A 148 13.36 13.11 -7.42
C VAL A 148 13.42 14.64 -7.41
N SER A 149 12.80 15.29 -8.40
CA SER A 149 12.77 16.75 -8.44
C SER A 149 11.78 17.33 -7.42
N LYS A 150 12.06 18.54 -6.95
CA LYS A 150 11.16 19.30 -6.06
C LYS A 150 9.77 19.48 -6.66
N ALA A 151 9.70 19.83 -7.94
CA ALA A 151 8.43 20.01 -8.66
C ALA A 151 7.60 18.73 -8.70
N PHE A 152 8.27 17.57 -8.80
CA PHE A 152 7.61 16.27 -8.78
C PHE A 152 6.98 15.99 -7.40
N ILE A 153 7.73 16.19 -6.31
CA ILE A 153 7.21 15.99 -4.95
C ILE A 153 6.04 16.93 -4.66
N ASP A 154 6.15 18.20 -5.04
CA ASP A 154 5.09 19.19 -4.85
C ASP A 154 3.78 18.78 -5.54
N ALA A 155 3.86 18.32 -6.79
CA ALA A 155 2.71 17.83 -7.55
C ALA A 155 2.10 16.54 -6.94
N GLU A 156 2.92 15.61 -6.45
CA GLU A 156 2.42 14.38 -5.85
C GLU A 156 1.79 14.62 -4.48
N LEU A 157 2.47 15.36 -3.60
CA LEU A 157 1.97 15.66 -2.26
C LEU A 157 0.68 16.48 -2.32
N SER A 158 0.60 17.48 -3.20
CA SER A 158 -0.64 18.26 -3.39
C SER A 158 -1.82 17.38 -3.83
N SER A 159 -1.60 16.39 -4.71
CA SER A 159 -2.62 15.41 -5.09
C SER A 159 -3.05 14.51 -3.92
N PHE A 160 -2.13 14.16 -3.01
CA PHE A 160 -2.46 13.34 -1.84
C PHE A 160 -3.16 14.12 -0.73
N ILE A 161 -2.74 15.36 -0.49
CA ILE A 161 -3.32 16.28 0.50
C ILE A 161 -4.74 16.66 0.08
N SER A 162 -4.95 17.04 -1.19
CA SER A 162 -6.29 17.34 -1.72
C SER A 162 -7.24 16.15 -1.63
N SER A 163 -6.73 14.92 -1.82
CA SER A 163 -7.52 13.70 -1.62
C SER A 163 -7.78 13.32 -0.15
N GLY A 164 -7.22 14.07 0.81
CA GLY A 164 -7.34 13.83 2.24
C GLY A 164 -6.62 12.58 2.74
N LYS A 165 -5.72 11.99 1.93
CA LYS A 165 -5.00 10.76 2.27
C LYS A 165 -3.74 10.99 3.09
N LEU A 166 -3.21 12.22 3.06
CA LEU A 166 -2.02 12.66 3.78
C LEU A 166 -2.36 13.91 4.60
N THR A 167 -2.08 13.89 5.90
CA THR A 167 -2.39 14.97 6.84
C THR A 167 -1.19 15.91 7.01
N CYS A 168 -0.81 16.56 5.92
CA CYS A 168 0.30 17.52 5.89
C CYS A 168 -0.12 18.81 5.19
N LYS A 169 0.57 19.90 5.50
CA LYS A 169 0.42 21.20 4.84
C LYS A 169 1.74 21.54 4.15
N ILE A 170 1.65 22.17 2.99
CA ILE A 170 2.81 22.63 2.24
C ILE A 170 2.79 24.16 2.29
N ASP A 171 3.85 24.74 2.86
CA ASP A 171 4.16 26.15 2.69
C ASP A 171 5.07 26.31 1.47
N LYS A 172 4.51 26.93 0.42
CA LYS A 172 5.23 27.11 -0.84
C LYS A 172 6.26 28.24 -0.79
N VAL A 173 6.06 29.25 0.05
CA VAL A 173 6.98 30.39 0.17
C VAL A 173 8.19 29.99 1.00
N GLY A 174 7.96 29.29 2.12
CA GLY A 174 9.03 28.75 2.95
C GLY A 174 9.69 27.47 2.41
N GLU A 175 9.10 26.83 1.39
CA GLU A 175 9.45 25.48 0.92
C GLU A 175 9.50 24.43 2.04
N ILE A 176 8.56 24.51 2.98
CA ILE A 176 8.48 23.62 4.14
C ILE A 176 7.19 22.80 4.08
N ILE A 177 7.32 21.53 4.41
CA ILE A 177 6.22 20.60 4.63
C ILE A 177 6.04 20.47 6.13
N GLU A 178 4.86 20.79 6.62
CA GLU A 178 4.49 20.65 8.02
C GLU A 178 3.52 19.48 8.19
N SER A 179 3.86 18.53 9.05
CA SER A 179 2.94 17.47 9.43
C SER A 179 1.94 18.01 10.45
N ASN A 180 0.65 17.86 10.17
CA ASN A 180 -0.37 18.12 11.18
C ASN A 180 -0.81 16.77 11.73
N GLU A 181 -0.49 16.49 12.99
CA GLU A 181 -1.04 15.32 13.68
C GLU A 181 -2.54 15.54 13.84
N ALA A 182 -3.33 14.89 12.99
CA ALA A 182 -4.77 14.93 13.13
C ALA A 182 -5.18 14.00 14.28
N ASP A 183 -5.82 14.57 15.31
CA ASP A 183 -6.34 13.82 16.45
C ASP A 183 -7.11 12.57 16.03
N GLN A 184 -6.76 11.43 16.61
CA GLN A 184 -7.37 10.13 16.31
C GLN A 184 -8.90 10.16 16.52
N ARG A 185 -9.38 10.91 17.52
CA ARG A 185 -10.82 11.12 17.78
C ARG A 185 -11.52 11.82 16.62
N SER A 186 -10.91 12.86 16.07
CA SER A 186 -11.45 13.62 14.94
C SER A 186 -11.54 12.76 13.68
N GLN A 187 -10.54 11.91 13.43
CA GLN A 187 -10.58 10.96 12.31
C GLN A 187 -11.69 9.91 12.48
N VAL A 188 -11.83 9.34 13.68
CA VAL A 188 -12.89 8.36 13.98
C VAL A 188 -14.27 9.00 13.83
N TYR A 189 -14.45 10.22 14.35
CA TYR A 189 -15.71 10.97 14.23
C TYR A 189 -16.11 11.18 12.76
N VAL A 190 -15.19 11.66 11.91
CA VAL A 190 -15.45 11.84 10.47
C VAL A 190 -15.79 10.51 9.78
N ASN A 191 -15.14 9.41 10.18
CA ASN A 191 -15.42 8.09 9.61
C ASN A 191 -16.81 7.57 10.02
N ILE A 192 -17.22 7.78 11.27
CA ILE A 192 -18.54 7.39 11.77
C ILE A 192 -19.63 8.12 10.99
N ILE A 193 -19.50 9.44 10.79
CA ILE A 193 -20.48 10.22 10.01
C ILE A 193 -20.59 9.66 8.59
N LYS A 194 -19.46 9.45 7.91
CA LYS A 194 -19.46 8.91 6.53
C LYS A 194 -20.14 7.55 6.42
N GLN A 195 -19.87 6.65 7.37
CA GLN A 195 -20.50 5.32 7.39
C GLN A 195 -21.99 5.41 7.75
N GLY A 196 -22.35 6.29 8.68
CA GLY A 196 -23.72 6.58 9.07
C GLY A 196 -24.55 7.08 7.90
N ASP A 197 -24.06 8.08 7.16
CA ASP A 197 -24.73 8.61 5.97
C ASP A 197 -24.95 7.54 4.90
N LEU A 198 -23.96 6.68 4.67
CA LEU A 198 -24.08 5.59 3.70
C LEU A 198 -25.14 4.56 4.11
N LEU A 199 -25.25 4.26 5.41
CA LEU A 199 -26.26 3.37 5.94
C LEU A 199 -27.66 4.00 5.87
N LEU A 200 -27.80 5.27 6.26
CA LEU A 200 -29.07 6.00 6.18
C LEU A 200 -29.59 6.06 4.74
N ASN A 201 -28.71 6.36 3.78
CA ASN A 201 -29.06 6.37 2.36
C ASN A 201 -29.53 5.00 1.85
N ARG A 202 -28.95 3.90 2.35
CA ARG A 202 -29.39 2.55 2.01
C ARG A 202 -30.74 2.23 2.64
N MET A 203 -30.95 2.60 3.90
CA MET A 203 -32.22 2.39 4.60
C MET A 203 -33.37 3.17 3.94
N GLN A 204 -33.14 4.43 3.56
CA GLN A 204 -34.13 5.23 2.85
C GLN A 204 -34.54 4.61 1.50
N LYS A 205 -33.56 4.13 0.72
CA LYS A 205 -33.83 3.44 -0.55
C LYS A 205 -34.61 2.14 -0.37
N LEU A 206 -34.31 1.39 0.70
CA LEU A 206 -35.03 0.15 1.01
C LEU A 206 -36.45 0.44 1.49
N SER A 207 -36.65 1.42 2.38
CA SER A 207 -38.00 1.81 2.83
C SER A 207 -38.87 2.22 1.65
N GLY A 208 -38.38 3.12 0.78
CA GLY A 208 -39.15 3.56 -0.38
C GLY A 208 -39.46 2.45 -1.40
N ALA A 209 -38.73 1.33 -1.38
CA ALA A 209 -39.00 0.15 -2.20
C ALA A 209 -39.95 -0.86 -1.53
N ILE A 210 -40.12 -0.80 -0.20
CA ILE A 210 -41.02 -1.67 0.58
C ILE A 210 -42.39 -1.01 0.73
N ASP A 211 -42.45 0.33 0.79
CA ASP A 211 -43.67 1.12 0.93
C ASP A 211 -44.43 1.31 -0.41
N MET A 212 -43.86 0.86 -1.54
CA MET A 212 -44.48 0.77 -2.88
C MET A 212 -45.05 -0.62 -3.13
#